data_AF-A0AAN5YCY2-F1
#
_entry.id   AF-A0AAN5YCY2-F1
#
_cell.length_a   1.000
_cell.length_b   1.000
_cell.length_c   1.000
_cell.angle_alpha   90.00
_cell.angle_beta   90.00
_cell.angle_gamma   90.00
#
_symmetry.space_group_name_H-M   'P 1'
#
loop_
_entity.id
_entity.type
_entity.pdbx_description
1 polymer ?
#
loop_
_entity_poly.entity_id
_entity_poly.type
_entity_poly.pdbx_seq_one_letter_code
_entity_poly.pdbx_strand_id
1 'polypeptide(L)' 'MKTRHLGDSEVVVTEIGFGAMDMSLGYGVRPNRQDMIQALGNVYGMGNHYTPEMQARVDL' A
#
# COMPACT_ATOMS: atom_id res chain seq x y z
N MET A 1 7.95 -11.05 4.75
CA MET A 1 7.58 -9.83 5.50
C MET A 1 6.95 -10.24 6.83
N LYS A 2 7.11 -9.46 7.91
CA LYS A 2 6.39 -9.71 9.17
C LYS A 2 4.95 -9.21 9.06
N THR A 3 4.01 -9.91 9.69
CA THR A 3 2.57 -9.60 9.65
C THR A 3 1.97 -9.45 11.04
N ARG A 4 0.83 -8.75 11.13
CA ARG A 4 0.07 -8.53 12.37
C ARG A 4 -1.42 -8.44 12.07
N HIS A 5 -2.24 -8.69 13.08
CA HIS A 5 -3.66 -8.34 13.04
C HIS A 5 -3.82 -6.82 13.07
N LEU A 6 -4.76 -6.31 12.26
CA LEU A 6 -5.11 -4.90 12.24
C LEU A 6 -6.19 -4.62 13.29
N GLY A 7 -5.79 -4.06 14.43
CA GLY A 7 -6.68 -3.87 15.58
C GLY A 7 -7.27 -5.20 16.05
N ASP A 8 -8.56 -5.21 16.36
CA ASP A 8 -9.31 -6.42 16.74
C ASP A 8 -9.94 -7.14 15.53
N SER A 9 -9.49 -6.84 14.30
CA SER A 9 -10.00 -7.48 13.10
C SER A 9 -9.28 -8.79 12.76
N GLU A 10 -9.99 -9.67 12.04
CA GLU A 10 -9.41 -10.87 11.42
C GLU A 10 -8.50 -10.55 10.22
N VAL A 11 -8.29 -9.27 9.89
CA VAL A 11 -7.43 -8.86 8.78
C VAL A 11 -5.97 -8.89 9.23
N VAL A 12 -5.20 -9.75 8.59
CA VAL A 12 -3.74 -9.84 8.77
C VAL A 12 -3.05 -8.98 7.71
N VAL A 13 -2.28 -7.99 8.15
CA VAL A 13 -1.55 -7.04 7.30
C VAL A 13 -0.05 -7.15 7.54
N THR A 14 0.76 -6.60 6.64
CA THR A 14 2.20 -6.45 6.88
C THR A 14 2.47 -5.35 7.90
N GLU A 15 3.51 -5.50 8.73
CA GLU A 15 3.90 -4.48 9.71
C GLU A 15 4.21 -3.11 9.08
N ILE A 16 4.58 -3.12 7.80
CA ILE A 16 4.87 -1.92 7.01
C ILE A 16 3.87 -1.91 5.85
N GLY A 17 3.08 -0.85 5.75
CA GLY A 17 2.20 -0.57 4.62
C GLY A 17 2.89 0.25 3.53
N PHE A 18 2.30 0.29 2.34
CA PHE A 18 2.77 1.13 1.25
C PHE A 18 1.82 2.30 1.00
N GLY A 19 2.25 3.50 1.36
CA GLY A 19 1.52 4.73 1.06
C GLY A 19 1.67 5.13 -0.40
N ALA A 20 0.57 5.21 -1.15
CA ALA A 20 0.57 5.58 -2.58
C ALA A 20 -0.08 6.94 -2.87
N MET A 21 -0.32 7.76 -1.85
CA MET A 21 -1.06 9.02 -2.00
C MET A 21 -0.44 9.98 -3.02
N ASP A 22 0.90 10.04 -3.07
CA ASP A 22 1.63 10.92 -3.99
C ASP A 22 1.54 10.47 -5.47
N MET A 23 1.09 9.23 -5.71
CA MET A 23 0.86 8.72 -7.07
C MET A 23 -0.43 9.25 -7.72
N SER A 24 -1.34 9.81 -6.92
CA SER A 24 -2.66 10.28 -7.37
C SER A 24 -2.90 11.77 -7.11
N LEU A 25 -2.56 12.28 -5.93
CA LEU A 25 -2.95 13.63 -5.50
C LEU A 25 -1.89 14.71 -5.77
N GLY A 26 -0.70 14.32 -6.22
CA GLY A 26 0.32 15.25 -6.69
C GLY A 26 0.79 16.21 -5.61
N TYR A 27 1.34 15.70 -4.51
CA TYR A 27 2.02 16.51 -3.50
C TYR A 27 3.41 16.99 -3.99
N GLY A 28 3.53 17.21 -5.31
CA GLY A 28 4.78 17.41 -6.03
C GLY A 28 4.64 17.01 -7.50
N VAL A 29 5.77 16.76 -8.16
CA VAL A 29 5.78 16.23 -9.53
C VAL A 29 5.27 14.79 -9.50
N ARG A 30 4.11 14.55 -10.11
CA ARG A 30 3.56 13.21 -10.22
C ARG A 30 4.53 12.31 -10.98
N PRO A 31 4.92 11.14 -10.43
CA PRO A 31 5.78 10.20 -11.14
C PRO A 31 5.12 9.69 -12.43
N ASN A 32 5.93 9.19 -13.36
CA ASN A 32 5.40 8.57 -14.57
C ASN A 32 4.54 7.35 -14.20
N ARG A 33 3.43 7.15 -14.93
CA ARG A 33 2.55 6.00 -14.78
C ARG A 33 3.29 4.66 -14.78
N GLN A 34 4.27 4.48 -15.65
CA GLN A 34 5.03 3.23 -15.76
C GLN A 34 5.84 2.98 -14.48
N ASP A 35 6.48 4.02 -13.94
CA ASP A 35 7.27 3.93 -12.71
C ASP A 35 6.40 3.62 -11.50
N MET A 36 5.20 4.21 -11.43
CA MET A 36 4.22 3.91 -10.36
C MET A 36 3.76 2.46 -10.42
N ILE A 37 3.47 1.92 -11.61
CA ILE A 37 3.10 0.51 -11.79
C ILE A 37 4.25 -0.40 -11.38
N GLN A 38 5.48 -0.08 -11.78
CA GLN A 38 6.65 -0.86 -11.42
C GLN A 38 6.88 -0.85 -9.90
N ALA A 39 6.75 0.32 -9.25
CA ALA A 39 6.87 0.43 -7.81
C ALA A 39 5.83 -0.43 -7.07
N LEU A 40 4.56 -0.38 -7.49
CA LEU A 40 3.50 -1.22 -6.93
C LEU A 40 3.78 -2.71 -7.13
N GLY A 41 4.23 -3.11 -8.32
CA GLY A 41 4.62 -4.49 -8.62
C GLY A 41 5.77 -4.98 -7.74
N ASN A 42 6.79 -4.15 -7.52
CA ASN A 42 7.92 -4.47 -6.66
C ASN A 42 7.49 -4.65 -5.20
N VAL A 43 6.67 -3.74 -4.68
CA VAL A 43 6.12 -3.79 -3.32
C VAL A 43 5.31 -5.07 -3.09
N TYR A 44 4.46 -5.42 -4.07
CA TYR A 44 3.72 -6.68 -4.04
C TYR A 44 4.65 -7.89 -4.06
N GLY A 45 5.64 -7.91 -4.97
CA GLY A 45 6.63 -8.99 -5.07
C GLY A 45 7.49 -9.17 -3.81
N MET A 46 7.70 -8.09 -3.03
CA MET A 46 8.39 -8.15 -1.73
C MET A 46 7.52 -8.79 -0.63
N GLY A 47 6.21 -8.95 -0.88
CA GLY A 47 5.23 -9.55 0.02
C GLY A 47 4.36 -8.54 0.77
N ASN A 48 4.34 -7.28 0.35
CA ASN A 48 3.47 -6.26 0.93
C ASN A 48 2.15 -6.29 0.19
N HIS A 49 1.14 -6.84 0.85
CA HIS A 49 -0.18 -6.99 0.27
C HIS A 49 -1.17 -5.95 0.81
N TYR A 50 -0.75 -5.09 1.75
CA TYR A 50 -1.61 -4.06 2.31
C TYR A 50 -1.55 -2.80 1.43
N THR A 51 -2.57 -2.63 0.60
CA THR A 51 -2.70 -1.51 -0.33
C THR A 51 -3.62 -0.41 0.22
N PRO A 52 -3.55 0.82 -0.30
CA PRO A 52 -4.47 1.90 0.08
C PRO A 52 -5.96 1.55 -0.12
N GLU A 53 -6.29 0.69 -1.08
CA GLU A 53 -7.67 0.21 -1.26
C GLU A 53 -8.11 -0.74 -0.14
N MET A 54 -7.18 -1.48 0.46
CA MET A 54 -7.46 -2.27 1.65
C MET A 54 -7.64 -1.39 2.89
N GLN A 55 -6.92 -0.26 2.97
CA GLN A 55 -7.10 0.73 4.03
C GLN A 55 -8.52 1.33 4.01
N ALA A 56 -9.02 1.70 2.83
CA ALA A 56 -10.39 2.20 2.67
C ALA A 56 -11.50 1.17 3.01
N ARG A 57 -11.19 -0.13 3.01
CA ARG A 57 -12.14 -1.22 3.35
C ARG A 57 -12.23 -1.51 4.85
N VAL A 58 -11.28 -1.01 5.63
CA VAL A 58 -11.20 -1.23 7.09
C VAL A 58 -11.55 0.04 7.87
N ASP A 59 -12.19 1.02 7.22
CA ASP A 59 -12.57 2.33 7.79
C ASP A 59 -11.42 3.05 8.51
N LEU A 60 -10.19 2.92 7.98
CA LEU A 60 -8.98 3.67 8.39
C LEU A 60 -8.59 4.71 7.33
#